data_AF-A0AAP8KKD2-F1
#
_entry.id   AF-A0AAP8KKD2-F1
#
_cell.length_a   1.000
_cell.length_b   1.000
_cell.length_c   1.000
_cell.angle_alpha   90.00
_cell.angle_beta   90.00
_cell.angle_gamma   90.00
#
_symmetry.space_group_name_H-M   'P 1'
#
loop_
_entity.id
_entity.type
_entity.pdbx_description
1 polymer ?
#
loop_
_entity_poly.entity_id
_entity_poly.type
_entity_poly.pdbx_seq_one_letter_code
_entity_poly.pdbx_strand_id
1 'polypeptide(L)'
;MGEFKVFMKYDKQYLGELSLVDRLKHHKAYQQRFTKEDASIQGARCMDCGTPFCQTGQQYGRETISCPIGNYIPEWNDLVYHQDFKTAYERLSETNNFPDFTGRVCP
;
A
#
# COMPACT_ATOMS: atom_id res chain seq x y z
N MET A 1 7.45 -7.76 12.09
CA MET A 1 7.34 -6.30 11.84
C MET A 1 8.72 -5.69 11.86
N GLY A 2 9.02 -4.89 10.82
CA GLY A 2 10.36 -4.47 10.42
C GLY A 2 11.19 -3.71 11.45
N GLU A 3 12.30 -3.12 11.01
CA GLU A 3 13.22 -2.41 11.91
C GLU A 3 12.51 -1.21 12.59
N PHE A 4 12.77 -1.01 13.89
CA PHE A 4 12.18 0.09 14.65
C PHE A 4 12.56 1.45 14.03
N LYS A 5 11.58 2.34 13.86
CA LYS A 5 11.75 3.74 13.41
C LYS A 5 12.18 3.94 11.94
N VAL A 6 11.96 2.98 11.05
CA VAL A 6 12.26 3.12 9.61
C VAL A 6 11.55 4.32 8.97
N PHE A 7 10.33 4.64 9.41
CA PHE A 7 9.58 5.81 8.92
C PHE A 7 10.28 7.16 9.14
N MET A 8 11.26 7.22 10.06
CA MET A 8 12.11 8.39 10.29
C MET A 8 13.45 8.34 9.53
N LYS A 9 13.87 7.15 9.07
CA LYS A 9 15.12 6.96 8.33
C LYS A 9 14.97 7.20 6.83
N TYR A 10 13.83 6.76 6.29
CA TYR A 10 13.49 6.93 4.88
C TYR A 10 12.31 7.87 4.79
N ASP A 11 12.12 8.52 3.64
CA ASP A 11 10.94 9.32 3.33
C ASP A 11 9.90 8.51 2.55
N LYS A 12 8.64 8.96 2.60
CA LYS A 12 7.57 8.33 1.83
C LYS A 12 7.86 8.60 0.36
N GLN A 13 7.88 7.54 -0.43
CA GLN A 13 8.02 7.65 -1.86
C GLN A 13 6.66 7.58 -2.55
N TYR A 14 6.55 8.29 -3.66
CA TYR A 14 5.40 8.24 -4.55
C TYR A 14 5.77 7.43 -5.78
N LEU A 15 4.77 6.80 -6.40
CA LEU A 15 4.97 6.13 -7.67
C LEU A 15 5.40 7.15 -8.73
N GLY A 16 6.42 6.80 -9.51
CA GLY A 16 6.84 7.61 -10.64
C GLY A 16 5.70 7.75 -11.64
N GLU A 17 5.57 8.93 -12.24
CA GLU A 17 4.54 9.16 -13.25
C GLU A 17 5.15 9.60 -14.58
N LEU A 18 4.52 9.21 -15.70
CA LEU A 18 4.93 9.66 -17.03
C LEU A 18 4.78 11.18 -17.17
N SER A 19 5.52 11.81 -18.09
CA SER A 19 5.36 13.24 -18.35
C SER A 19 3.97 13.56 -18.92
N LEU A 20 3.46 14.78 -18.69
CA LEU A 20 2.16 15.19 -19.24
C LEU A 20 2.12 15.07 -20.78
N VAL A 21 3.22 15.45 -21.45
CA VAL A 21 3.34 15.38 -22.92
C VAL A 21 3.23 13.94 -23.43
N ASP A 22 3.78 12.97 -22.69
CA ASP A 22 3.69 11.56 -23.08
C ASP A 22 2.32 10.96 -22.79
N ARG A 23 1.67 11.37 -21.70
CA ARG A 23 0.30 10.95 -21.36
C ARG A 23 -0.72 11.34 -22.44
N LEU A 24 -0.49 12.42 -23.19
CA LEU A 24 -1.40 12.84 -24.27
C LEU A 24 -1.36 11.91 -25.50
N LYS A 25 -0.30 11.12 -25.67
CA LYS A 25 -0.09 10.30 -26.88
C LYS A 25 -0.83 8.95 -26.83
N HIS A 26 -1.26 8.50 -25.64
CA HIS A 26 -1.86 7.17 -25.46
C HIS A 26 -2.68 7.07 -24.17
N HIS A 27 -3.56 6.06 -24.07
CA HIS A 27 -4.39 5.80 -22.87
C HIS A 27 -3.82 4.72 -21.93
N LYS A 28 -2.51 4.48 -21.96
CA LYS A 28 -1.86 3.52 -21.04
C LYS A 28 -1.80 4.09 -19.61
N ALA A 29 -1.68 3.21 -18.62
CA ALA A 29 -1.47 3.61 -17.23
C ALA A 29 -0.23 4.51 -17.11
N TYR A 30 -0.38 5.66 -16.44
CA TYR A 30 0.66 6.67 -16.33
C TYR A 30 1.50 6.55 -15.06
N GLN A 31 0.99 5.86 -14.03
CA GLN A 31 1.73 5.55 -12.81
C GLN A 31 2.57 4.29 -13.03
N GLN A 32 3.84 4.39 -12.68
CA GLN A 32 4.78 3.27 -12.67
C GLN A 32 4.57 2.43 -11.41
N ARG A 33 5.07 1.19 -11.41
CA ARG A 33 5.09 0.32 -10.23
C ARG A 33 6.40 0.50 -9.49
N PHE A 34 6.38 0.34 -8.17
CA PHE A 34 7.61 0.19 -7.41
C PHE A 34 8.40 -1.04 -7.86
N THR A 35 9.72 -0.96 -7.73
CA THR A 35 10.56 -2.15 -7.72
C THR A 35 10.28 -2.97 -6.46
N LYS A 36 10.74 -4.23 -6.41
CA LYS A 36 10.55 -5.06 -5.21
C LYS A 36 11.32 -4.48 -4.03
N GLU A 37 12.46 -3.88 -4.31
CA GLU A 37 13.36 -3.24 -3.36
C GLU A 37 12.72 -1.99 -2.77
N ASP A 38 12.19 -1.10 -3.62
CA ASP A 38 11.47 0.10 -3.16
C ASP A 38 10.24 -0.29 -2.34
N ALA A 39 9.48 -1.28 -2.80
CA ALA A 39 8.30 -1.76 -2.07
C ALA A 39 8.67 -2.32 -0.68
N SER A 40 9.77 -3.08 -0.59
CA SER A 40 10.29 -3.59 0.69
C SER A 40 10.66 -2.44 1.65
N ILE A 41 11.37 -1.42 1.16
CA ILE A 41 11.71 -0.23 1.97
C ILE A 41 10.46 0.54 2.41
N GLN A 42 9.47 0.71 1.53
CA GLN A 42 8.23 1.40 1.86
C GLN A 42 7.38 0.60 2.85
N GLY A 43 7.29 -0.73 2.71
CA GLY A 43 6.60 -1.62 3.65
C GLY A 43 7.22 -1.58 5.05
N ALA A 44 8.55 -1.47 5.12
CA ALA A 44 9.30 -1.34 6.37
C ALA A 44 8.96 -0.08 7.18
N ARG A 45 8.37 0.94 6.57
CA ARG A 45 7.92 2.16 7.26
C ARG A 45 6.72 1.92 8.19
N CYS A 46 6.02 0.78 8.05
CA CYS A 46 4.92 0.42 8.95
C CYS A 46 5.41 0.40 10.40
N MET A 47 4.68 1.06 11.30
CA MET A 47 5.11 1.25 12.68
C MET A 47 4.65 0.16 13.65
N ASP A 48 3.83 -0.80 13.19
CA ASP A 48 3.14 -1.75 14.08
C ASP A 48 2.42 -1.04 15.24
N CYS A 49 1.46 -0.16 14.93
CA CYS A 49 0.93 0.82 15.89
C CYS A 49 0.22 0.22 17.14
N GLY A 50 0.09 -1.10 17.27
CA GLY A 50 -0.67 -1.79 18.33
C GLY A 50 -2.19 -1.64 18.18
N THR A 51 -2.67 -0.44 17.91
CA THR A 51 -4.04 -0.14 17.42
C THR A 51 -3.96 0.32 15.98
N PRO A 52 -4.17 -0.57 14.99
CA PRO A 52 -3.93 -0.27 13.59
C PRO A 52 -5.09 0.54 12.99
N PHE A 53 -5.04 1.87 13.11
CA PHE A 53 -6.04 2.78 12.52
C PHE A 53 -6.25 2.61 11.02
N CYS A 54 -5.28 2.05 10.29
CA CYS A 54 -5.41 1.76 8.87
C CYS A 54 -6.45 0.65 8.57
N GLN A 55 -6.74 -0.23 9.53
CA GLN A 55 -7.65 -1.38 9.37
C GLN A 55 -9.08 -1.12 9.89
N THR A 56 -9.33 0.00 10.58
CA THR A 56 -10.52 0.14 11.44
C THR A 56 -11.85 0.29 10.69
N GLY A 57 -11.83 0.80 9.46
CA GLY A 57 -13.02 0.95 8.60
C GLY A 57 -14.19 1.72 9.25
N GLN A 58 -13.92 2.63 10.19
CA GLN A 58 -14.97 3.31 10.95
C GLN A 58 -15.68 4.37 10.11
N GLN A 59 -17.01 4.41 10.19
CA GLN A 59 -17.79 5.48 9.60
C GLN A 59 -17.68 6.77 10.41
N TYR A 60 -17.45 7.87 9.70
CA TYR A 60 -17.46 9.23 10.22
C TYR A 60 -18.33 10.10 9.30
N GLY A 61 -19.55 10.37 9.74
CA GLY A 61 -20.53 11.07 8.92
C GLY A 61 -20.94 10.24 7.71
N ARG A 62 -20.67 10.74 6.50
CA ARG A 62 -20.95 10.04 5.23
C ARG A 62 -19.72 9.33 4.65
N GLU A 63 -18.60 9.40 5.34
CA GLU A 63 -17.31 8.86 4.88
C GLU A 63 -16.87 7.70 5.76
N THR A 64 -16.08 6.80 5.20
CA THR A 64 -15.39 5.76 5.97
C THR A 64 -13.94 6.17 6.13
N ILE A 65 -13.49 6.29 7.37
CA ILE A 65 -12.09 6.52 7.68
C ILE A 65 -11.36 5.18 7.59
N SER A 66 -10.20 5.16 6.91
CA SER A 66 -9.34 4.00 6.68
C SER A 66 -9.94 2.94 5.73
N CYS A 67 -9.56 1.67 5.87
CA CYS A 67 -9.98 0.61 4.96
C CYS A 67 -11.40 0.08 5.27
N PRO A 68 -12.40 0.26 4.39
CA PRO A 68 -13.78 -0.16 4.63
C PRO A 68 -13.97 -1.68 4.65
N ILE A 69 -13.03 -2.43 4.08
CA ILE A 69 -13.08 -3.90 3.99
C ILE A 69 -12.22 -4.58 5.06
N GLY A 70 -11.61 -3.82 5.97
CA GLY A 70 -10.84 -4.37 7.07
C GLY A 70 -9.59 -5.14 6.63
N ASN A 71 -8.89 -4.66 5.59
CA ASN A 71 -7.67 -5.31 5.10
C ASN A 71 -6.63 -5.47 6.22
N TYR A 72 -5.91 -6.58 6.20
CA TYR A 72 -4.80 -6.91 7.10
C TYR A 72 -3.50 -6.17 6.74
N ILE A 73 -3.53 -4.84 6.81
CA ILE A 73 -2.49 -3.94 6.26
C ILE A 73 -1.10 -4.13 6.90
N PRO A 74 -0.93 -4.04 8.22
CA PRO A 74 0.30 -4.37 8.91
C PRO A 74 0.93 -5.70 8.48
N GLU A 75 0.13 -6.76 8.35
CA GLU A 75 0.63 -8.10 8.09
C GLU A 75 1.25 -8.24 6.70
N TRP A 76 0.57 -7.79 5.64
CA TRP A 76 1.15 -7.87 4.31
C TRP A 76 2.29 -6.86 4.11
N ASN A 77 2.33 -5.74 4.85
CA ASN A 77 3.48 -4.82 4.82
C ASN A 77 4.74 -5.47 5.39
N ASP A 78 4.62 -6.24 6.47
CA ASP A 78 5.72 -6.99 7.06
C ASP A 78 6.26 -8.05 6.08
N LEU A 79 5.35 -8.79 5.43
CA LEU A 79 5.71 -9.79 4.43
C LEU A 79 6.40 -9.15 3.21
N VAL A 80 5.92 -7.99 2.74
CA VAL A 80 6.56 -7.21 1.66
C VAL A 80 7.96 -6.74 2.07
N TYR A 81 8.14 -6.29 3.31
CA TYR A 81 9.46 -5.93 3.83
C TYR A 81 10.43 -7.12 3.76
N HIS A 82 9.98 -8.30 4.17
CA HIS A 82 10.73 -9.56 4.08
C HIS A 82 10.83 -10.15 2.66
N GLN A 83 10.34 -9.44 1.64
CA GLN A 83 10.31 -9.86 0.24
C GLN A 83 9.50 -11.14 -0.03
N ASP A 84 8.61 -11.53 0.89
CA ASP A 84 7.67 -12.63 0.70
C ASP A 84 6.37 -12.13 0.04
N PHE A 85 6.50 -11.74 -1.22
CA PHE A 85 5.38 -11.18 -2.01
C PHE A 85 4.25 -12.18 -2.24
N LYS A 86 4.55 -13.48 -2.22
CA LYS A 86 3.55 -14.52 -2.43
C LYS A 86 2.60 -14.58 -1.24
N THR A 87 3.14 -14.73 -0.04
CA THR A 87 2.30 -14.78 1.17
C THR A 87 1.69 -13.42 1.48
N ALA A 88 2.37 -12.31 1.15
CA ALA A 88 1.76 -10.98 1.23
C ALA A 88 0.49 -10.87 0.36
N TYR A 89 0.54 -11.40 -0.86
CA TYR A 89 -0.63 -11.43 -1.74
C TYR A 89 -1.73 -12.35 -1.22
N GLU A 90 -1.39 -13.55 -0.77
CA GLU A 90 -2.36 -14.49 -0.17
C GLU A 90 -3.12 -13.81 0.98
N ARG A 91 -2.39 -13.18 1.91
CA ARG A 91 -2.97 -12.44 3.05
C ARG A 91 -3.84 -11.26 2.63
N LEU A 92 -3.43 -10.50 1.61
CA LEU A 92 -4.21 -9.39 1.05
C LEU A 92 -5.50 -9.90 0.38
N SER A 93 -5.41 -11.02 -0.35
CA SER A 93 -6.53 -11.60 -1.10
C SER A 93 -7.63 -12.20 -0.22
N GLU A 94 -7.35 -12.50 1.06
CA GLU A 94 -8.34 -12.99 2.02
C GLU A 94 -9.49 -12.00 2.27
N THR A 95 -9.21 -10.71 2.16
CA THR A 95 -10.17 -9.63 2.47
C THR A 95 -10.52 -8.78 1.26
N ASN A 96 -9.69 -8.80 0.22
CA ASN A 96 -9.85 -8.00 -0.98
C ASN A 96 -9.85 -8.85 -2.24
N ASN A 97 -11.01 -8.93 -2.90
CA ASN A 97 -11.16 -9.68 -4.15
C ASN A 97 -10.48 -8.99 -5.35
N PHE A 98 -10.22 -7.68 -5.27
CA PHE A 98 -9.67 -6.88 -6.38
C PHE A 98 -8.55 -5.94 -5.92
N PRO A 99 -7.43 -6.49 -5.41
CA PRO A 99 -6.34 -5.69 -4.84
C PRO A 99 -5.64 -4.79 -5.88
N ASP A 100 -5.48 -5.27 -7.12
CA ASP A 100 -4.85 -4.45 -8.20
C ASP A 100 -5.75 -3.26 -8.60
N PHE A 101 -7.08 -3.43 -8.55
CA PHE A 101 -8.02 -2.36 -8.86
C PHE A 101 -8.13 -1.36 -7.71
N THR A 102 -8.46 -1.84 -6.51
CA THR A 102 -8.62 -1.00 -5.30
C THR A 102 -7.34 -0.24 -4.96
N GLY A 103 -6.16 -0.84 -5.14
CA GLY A 103 -4.88 -0.15 -4.93
C GLY A 103 -4.62 1.03 -5.89
N ARG A 104 -5.40 1.16 -6.98
CA ARG A 104 -5.31 2.28 -7.93
C ARG A 104 -6.40 3.32 -7.76
N VAL A 105 -7.61 2.91 -7.34
CA VAL A 105 -8.80 3.78 -7.39
C VAL A 105 -9.37 4.13 -6.02
N CYS A 106 -8.93 3.46 -4.94
CA CYS A 106 -9.35 3.86 -3.61
C CYS A 106 -8.92 5.33 -3.35
N PRO A 107 -9.85 6.17 -2.86
CA PRO A 107 -9.60 7.58 -2.63
C PRO A 107 -8.64 7.82 -1.45
#